data_AF-A0A7C3X9Y2-F1
#
_entry.id   AF-A0A7C3X9Y2-F1
#
_cell.length_a   1.000
_cell.length_b   1.000
_cell.length_c   1.000
_cell.angle_alpha   90.00
_cell.angle_beta   90.00
_cell.angle_gamma   90.00
#
_symmetry.space_group_name_H-M   'P 1'
#
loop_
_entity.id
_entity.type
_entity.pdbx_description
1 polymer ?
#
loop_
_entity_poly.entity_id
_entity_poly.type
_entity_poly.pdbx_seq_one_letter_code
_entity_poly.pdbx_strand_id
1 'polypeptide(L)'
;MLINRGLQRVINLLVIAFLAVLAFSGGMMTLPSHSPVGPMLGNLFNSKDVLREFFHTLDPRKVADAVNQNPQLLAGVLPNLDPDVIAGVVNENSQFVSDLVGRLDPQTTASLINENYEFLNQVMNHIDPQVISQVVNENASFVTEIMQYLDPFQVAMLINENEPFAIEVVGALNPKVIANVINYNGDFLTRVVGHLDPRVLVRAVNENPRLAVELVGMIDPRVAAMVVNENGRFLISVLGRLDPKVLAAAVNANGRFLVDLLGYMDPEVVAEALNENQDMVYEVVTLLEPQFIATIINNQPFVTSLIGYLNPASIAGSINSRGSFVTSLLGFLDPSVIAEAVSANVEWVESLIGELDGEQLGHILDSNADFMTDFVGALSTSTVASIVNGNQAWVTRLIGELDPSVIAGAVSDNATWLNSLIGELDGEQLGHILDSNADFMTDFVGALSPETIASVIN
;
A
#
# COMPACT_ATOMS: atom_id res chain seq x y z
N MET A 1 1.33 3.01 -4.82
CA MET A 1 1.84 4.38 -4.88
C MET A 1 0.68 5.35 -5.19
N LEU A 2 -0.27 5.80 -4.35
CA LEU A 2 -0.13 6.28 -2.97
C LEU A 2 0.89 5.51 -2.17
N ILE A 3 1.67 6.33 -1.47
CA ILE A 3 3.04 6.10 -1.08
C ILE A 3 3.92 5.99 -2.32
N ASN A 4 4.52 7.05 -2.88
CA ASN A 4 4.93 8.25 -2.19
C ASN A 4 4.50 9.55 -2.80
N ARG A 5 3.89 10.31 -1.90
CA ARG A 5 3.74 11.76 -1.91
C ARG A 5 5.06 12.51 -1.87
N GLY A 6 6.18 11.82 -1.77
CA GLY A 6 7.45 12.21 -2.34
C GLY A 6 7.27 13.00 -3.63
N LEU A 7 6.64 12.39 -4.63
CA LEU A 7 6.46 12.96 -5.95
C LEU A 7 5.50 14.13 -5.99
N GLN A 8 4.26 14.01 -5.49
CA GLN A 8 3.31 15.13 -5.50
C GLN A 8 3.83 16.39 -4.82
N ARG A 9 4.82 16.26 -3.96
CA ARG A 9 5.46 17.38 -3.31
C ARG A 9 6.75 17.82 -4.02
N VAL A 10 7.42 16.94 -4.77
CA VAL A 10 8.36 17.33 -5.85
C VAL A 10 7.69 18.15 -6.91
N ILE A 11 6.48 17.77 -7.29
CA ILE A 11 5.66 18.48 -8.27
C ILE A 11 5.44 19.94 -7.83
N ASN A 12 5.30 20.17 -6.53
CA ASN A 12 5.18 21.51 -5.96
C ASN A 12 6.53 22.24 -5.98
N LEU A 13 7.62 21.56 -5.65
CA LEU A 13 8.98 22.10 -5.74
C LEU A 13 9.39 22.50 -7.15
N LEU A 14 8.86 21.81 -8.15
CA LEU A 14 9.13 21.98 -9.58
C LEU A 14 8.61 23.26 -10.16
N VAL A 15 7.41 23.61 -9.73
CA VAL A 15 6.81 24.89 -10.05
C VAL A 15 7.49 26.01 -9.26
N ILE A 16 8.22 25.71 -8.18
CA ILE A 16 8.83 26.68 -7.24
C ILE A 16 10.25 27.11 -7.62
N ALA A 17 11.15 26.20 -8.07
CA ALA A 17 12.46 26.60 -8.64
C ALA A 17 12.33 27.50 -9.86
N PHE A 18 11.23 27.29 -10.55
CA PHE A 18 10.77 28.05 -11.68
C PHE A 18 10.31 29.49 -11.35
N LEU A 19 9.97 29.79 -10.10
CA LEU A 19 9.45 31.09 -9.68
C LEU A 19 10.52 32.17 -9.56
N ALA A 20 11.76 31.76 -9.34
CA ALA A 20 12.88 32.66 -9.15
C ALA A 20 13.64 32.89 -10.47
N VAL A 21 13.58 31.89 -11.35
CA VAL A 21 13.89 31.92 -12.79
C VAL A 21 13.10 33.02 -13.53
N LEU A 22 11.90 33.28 -13.05
CA LEU A 22 10.89 34.16 -13.63
C LEU A 22 11.10 35.65 -13.36
N ALA A 23 11.72 36.01 -12.22
CA ALA A 23 11.90 37.39 -11.80
C ALA A 23 12.95 38.17 -12.62
N PHE A 24 13.75 37.50 -13.46
CA PHE A 24 14.98 38.08 -14.00
C PHE A 24 15.06 38.21 -15.53
N SER A 25 14.27 37.43 -16.26
CA SER A 25 14.46 37.22 -17.72
C SER A 25 13.99 38.36 -18.62
N GLY A 26 13.26 39.36 -18.09
CA GLY A 26 12.81 40.52 -18.86
C GLY A 26 13.83 41.64 -19.08
N GLY A 27 14.85 41.75 -18.21
CA GLY A 27 15.71 42.95 -18.15
C GLY A 27 17.13 42.80 -18.70
N MET A 28 17.59 41.59 -19.02
CA MET A 28 19.03 41.29 -19.08
C MET A 28 19.58 40.96 -20.47
N MET A 29 18.87 41.21 -21.57
CA MET A 29 19.41 40.98 -22.92
C MET A 29 20.61 41.87 -23.32
N THR A 30 21.21 42.68 -22.42
CA THR A 30 22.31 43.60 -22.80
C THR A 30 23.44 43.85 -21.78
N LEU A 31 23.63 43.09 -20.69
CA LEU A 31 24.60 43.53 -19.66
C LEU A 31 25.71 42.52 -19.27
N PRO A 32 26.99 42.97 -19.22
CA PRO A 32 28.16 42.14 -18.90
C PRO A 32 28.31 41.86 -17.39
N SER A 33 28.91 40.70 -17.07
CA SER A 33 28.79 39.95 -15.81
C SER A 33 29.52 40.48 -14.57
N HIS A 34 30.24 41.61 -14.60
CA HIS A 34 31.05 42.08 -13.46
C HIS A 34 30.91 43.59 -13.17
N SER A 35 29.74 44.03 -12.69
CA SER A 35 29.45 45.44 -12.41
C SER A 35 28.80 45.65 -11.02
N PRO A 36 29.00 46.80 -10.34
CA PRO A 36 28.31 47.22 -9.10
C PRO A 36 26.77 47.32 -9.22
N VAL A 37 26.23 46.93 -10.36
CA VAL A 37 24.81 46.86 -10.69
C VAL A 37 24.10 45.69 -9.99
N GLY A 38 24.82 44.65 -9.54
CA GLY A 38 24.23 43.49 -8.85
C GLY A 38 23.33 43.84 -7.64
N PRO A 39 23.82 44.61 -6.63
CA PRO A 39 23.00 45.02 -5.49
C PRO A 39 21.84 45.96 -5.85
N MET A 40 21.99 46.81 -6.87
CA MET A 40 20.90 47.67 -7.36
C MET A 40 19.82 46.86 -8.07
N LEU A 41 20.20 45.84 -8.85
CA LEU A 41 19.26 44.90 -9.45
C LEU A 41 18.57 44.07 -8.38
N GLY A 42 19.29 43.57 -7.37
CA GLY A 42 18.68 42.88 -6.23
C GLY A 42 17.60 43.71 -5.55
N ASN A 43 17.88 44.98 -5.25
CA ASN A 43 16.89 45.90 -4.67
C ASN A 43 15.72 46.21 -5.62
N LEU A 44 15.96 46.29 -6.93
CA LEU A 44 14.92 46.51 -7.93
C LEU A 44 14.00 45.27 -8.06
N PHE A 45 14.58 44.08 -8.07
CA PHE A 45 13.86 42.81 -8.18
C PHE A 45 13.21 42.37 -6.87
N ASN A 46 13.63 42.91 -5.73
CA ASN A 46 12.89 42.77 -4.47
C ASN A 46 11.70 43.75 -4.36
N SER A 47 11.39 44.51 -5.42
CA SER A 47 10.16 45.30 -5.50
C SER A 47 9.02 44.48 -6.12
N LYS A 48 8.03 44.14 -5.29
CA LYS A 48 6.83 43.40 -5.72
C LYS A 48 6.12 44.07 -6.90
N ASP A 49 5.98 45.39 -6.89
CA ASP A 49 5.28 46.13 -7.94
C ASP A 49 6.02 46.08 -9.28
N VAL A 50 7.35 46.16 -9.24
CA VAL A 50 8.20 46.07 -10.44
C VAL A 50 8.09 44.67 -11.05
N LEU A 51 8.20 43.62 -10.23
CA LEU A 51 8.04 42.25 -10.69
C LEU A 51 6.65 41.99 -11.25
N ARG A 52 5.60 42.46 -10.58
CA ARG A 52 4.22 42.31 -11.06
C ARG A 52 4.02 42.91 -12.45
N GLU A 53 4.52 44.13 -12.68
CA GLU A 53 4.41 44.79 -13.99
C GLU A 53 5.21 44.05 -15.07
N PHE A 54 6.37 43.49 -14.72
CA PHE A 54 7.12 42.63 -15.63
C PHE A 54 6.32 41.38 -16.04
N PHE A 55 5.66 40.71 -15.09
CA PHE A 55 4.88 39.50 -15.40
C PHE A 55 3.68 39.79 -16.32
N HIS A 56 3.08 40.98 -16.23
CA HIS A 56 2.01 41.38 -17.14
C HIS A 56 2.49 41.72 -18.56
N THR A 57 3.79 42.02 -18.75
CA THR A 57 4.34 42.53 -20.01
C THR A 57 5.24 41.55 -20.75
N LEU A 58 5.76 40.54 -20.05
CA LEU A 58 6.65 39.54 -20.63
C LEU A 58 5.90 38.43 -21.36
N ASP A 59 6.54 37.91 -22.41
CA ASP A 59 6.09 36.72 -23.12
C ASP A 59 6.67 35.47 -22.44
N PRO A 60 5.84 34.55 -21.90
CA PRO A 60 6.32 33.35 -21.23
C PRO A 60 7.23 32.52 -22.14
N ARG A 61 7.07 32.56 -23.48
CA ARG A 61 7.96 31.84 -24.40
C ARG A 61 9.40 32.32 -24.31
N LYS A 62 9.58 33.63 -24.41
CA LYS A 62 10.90 34.26 -24.43
C LYS A 62 11.60 34.09 -23.10
N VAL A 63 10.83 34.10 -22.02
CA VAL A 63 11.35 33.80 -20.69
C VAL A 63 11.85 32.35 -20.64
N ALA A 64 11.07 31.36 -21.06
CA ALA A 64 11.53 29.95 -21.08
C ALA A 64 12.80 29.78 -21.91
N ASP A 65 12.86 30.38 -23.09
CA ASP A 65 14.05 30.30 -23.94
C ASP A 65 15.29 30.86 -23.24
N ALA A 66 15.17 32.02 -22.57
CA ALA A 66 16.27 32.63 -21.84
C ALA A 66 16.77 31.76 -20.69
N VAL A 67 15.83 31.11 -19.99
CA VAL A 67 16.08 30.22 -18.86
C VAL A 67 16.82 28.97 -19.31
N ASN A 68 16.28 28.30 -20.34
CA ASN A 68 16.86 27.09 -20.90
C ASN A 68 18.27 27.34 -21.45
N GLN A 69 18.54 28.54 -21.97
CA GLN A 69 19.86 28.92 -22.50
C GLN A 69 20.86 29.37 -21.43
N ASN A 70 20.40 29.87 -20.27
CA ASN A 70 21.27 30.50 -19.27
C ASN A 70 20.96 30.07 -17.82
N PRO A 71 20.90 28.76 -17.49
CA PRO A 71 20.52 28.31 -16.15
C PRO A 71 21.51 28.73 -15.06
N GLN A 72 22.81 28.71 -15.32
CA GLN A 72 23.82 29.05 -14.30
C GLN A 72 23.70 30.49 -13.80
N LEU A 73 23.26 31.42 -14.67
CA LEU A 73 23.01 32.80 -14.27
C LEU A 73 21.88 32.87 -13.25
N LEU A 74 20.83 32.07 -13.45
CA LEU A 74 19.69 32.02 -12.54
C LEU A 74 20.08 31.38 -11.23
N ALA A 75 20.79 30.25 -11.24
CA ALA A 75 21.29 29.60 -10.03
C ALA A 75 22.10 30.55 -9.13
N GLY A 76 22.89 31.45 -9.71
CA GLY A 76 23.64 32.45 -8.95
C GLY A 76 22.79 33.60 -8.37
N VAL A 77 21.60 33.85 -8.92
CA VAL A 77 20.74 34.97 -8.54
C VAL A 77 19.68 34.56 -7.52
N LEU A 78 19.08 33.37 -7.63
CA LEU A 78 17.96 32.94 -6.78
C LEU A 78 18.23 33.14 -5.27
N PRO A 79 19.41 32.79 -4.74
CA PRO A 79 19.69 32.93 -3.31
C PRO A 79 19.68 34.39 -2.79
N ASN A 80 19.66 35.38 -3.68
CA ASN A 80 19.67 36.81 -3.32
C ASN A 80 18.28 37.47 -3.42
N LEU A 81 17.25 36.73 -3.84
CA LEU A 81 15.88 37.24 -3.95
C LEU A 81 15.14 37.09 -2.63
N ASP A 82 14.18 37.98 -2.38
CA ASP A 82 13.29 37.91 -1.22
C ASP A 82 12.19 36.84 -1.46
N PRO A 83 12.13 35.77 -0.63
CA PRO A 83 11.16 34.69 -0.80
C PRO A 83 9.69 35.14 -0.77
N ASP A 84 9.35 36.12 0.07
CA ASP A 84 7.97 36.61 0.25
C ASP A 84 7.51 37.37 -0.98
N VAL A 85 8.42 38.18 -1.54
CA VAL A 85 8.16 38.95 -2.75
C VAL A 85 7.92 38.01 -3.93
N ILE A 86 8.77 36.99 -4.10
CA ILE A 86 8.62 35.99 -5.16
C ILE A 86 7.31 35.23 -5.00
N ALA A 87 7.00 34.72 -3.81
CA ALA A 87 5.75 34.03 -3.54
C ALA A 87 4.52 34.90 -3.85
N GLY A 88 4.55 36.18 -3.45
CA GLY A 88 3.47 37.13 -3.70
C GLY A 88 3.22 37.38 -5.19
N VAL A 89 4.27 37.49 -6.00
CA VAL A 89 4.15 37.67 -7.46
C VAL A 89 3.55 36.42 -8.09
N VAL A 90 3.94 35.24 -7.63
CA VAL A 90 3.45 33.97 -8.16
C VAL A 90 1.99 33.75 -7.86
N ASN A 91 1.59 34.03 -6.62
CA ASN A 91 0.21 33.91 -6.19
C ASN A 91 -0.72 34.80 -7.05
N GLU A 92 -0.21 35.91 -7.58
CA GLU A 92 -0.96 36.86 -8.41
C GLU A 92 -0.92 36.52 -9.92
N ASN A 93 -0.09 35.57 -10.38
CA ASN A 93 0.21 35.36 -11.80
C ASN A 93 0.17 33.87 -12.26
N SER A 94 -0.76 33.06 -11.73
CA SER A 94 -0.81 31.61 -11.96
C SER A 94 -0.85 31.19 -13.45
N GLN A 95 -1.59 31.89 -14.30
CA GLN A 95 -1.67 31.55 -15.73
C GLN A 95 -0.34 31.73 -16.45
N PHE A 96 0.36 32.83 -16.18
CA PHE A 96 1.66 33.11 -16.79
C PHE A 96 2.70 32.08 -16.35
N VAL A 97 2.68 31.71 -15.05
CA VAL A 97 3.49 30.64 -14.50
C VAL A 97 3.20 29.33 -15.24
N SER A 98 1.93 28.97 -15.42
CA SER A 98 1.54 27.75 -16.15
C SER A 98 2.03 27.73 -17.61
N ASP A 99 1.78 28.81 -18.35
CA ASP A 99 2.18 28.91 -19.76
C ASP A 99 3.68 28.80 -19.96
N LEU A 100 4.45 29.30 -18.99
CA LEU A 100 5.89 29.22 -19.01
C LEU A 100 6.39 27.82 -18.59
N VAL A 101 5.78 27.15 -17.59
CA VAL A 101 6.19 25.79 -17.17
C VAL A 101 6.11 24.85 -18.36
N GLY A 102 5.06 24.96 -19.17
CA GLY A 102 4.86 24.14 -20.37
C GLY A 102 5.92 24.33 -21.47
N ARG A 103 6.93 25.18 -21.26
CA ARG A 103 7.96 25.55 -22.25
C ARG A 103 9.39 25.39 -21.73
N LEU A 104 9.56 25.14 -20.44
CA LEU A 104 10.86 24.89 -19.87
C LEU A 104 11.41 23.54 -20.33
N ASP A 105 12.74 23.45 -20.32
CA ASP A 105 13.45 22.18 -20.38
C ASP A 105 13.44 21.50 -19.00
N PRO A 106 12.93 20.26 -18.88
CA PRO A 106 12.86 19.53 -17.63
C PRO A 106 14.21 19.38 -16.93
N GLN A 107 15.24 18.93 -17.65
CA GLN A 107 16.55 18.68 -17.06
C GLN A 107 17.20 19.96 -16.52
N THR A 108 17.12 21.05 -17.28
CA THR A 108 17.62 22.36 -16.90
C THR A 108 16.92 22.86 -15.64
N THR A 109 15.60 22.74 -15.61
CA THR A 109 14.81 23.13 -14.45
C THR A 109 15.15 22.29 -13.23
N ALA A 110 15.31 20.97 -13.37
CA ALA A 110 15.72 20.09 -12.29
C ALA A 110 17.07 20.49 -11.67
N SER A 111 18.07 20.84 -12.49
CA SER A 111 19.37 21.33 -12.00
C SER A 111 19.21 22.57 -11.11
N LEU A 112 18.38 23.53 -11.56
CA LEU A 112 18.10 24.74 -10.81
C LEU A 112 17.44 24.45 -9.46
N ILE A 113 16.56 23.44 -9.40
CA ILE A 113 15.92 23.02 -8.15
C ILE A 113 16.96 22.48 -7.19
N ASN A 114 17.75 21.52 -7.68
CA ASN A 114 18.70 20.79 -6.89
C ASN A 114 19.79 21.71 -6.30
N GLU A 115 20.14 22.78 -7.02
CA GLU A 115 21.13 23.78 -6.61
C GLU A 115 20.58 24.84 -5.65
N ASN A 116 19.25 25.04 -5.58
CA ASN A 116 18.65 26.17 -4.86
C ASN A 116 17.68 25.76 -3.74
N TYR A 117 17.77 24.53 -3.24
CA TYR A 117 16.96 23.96 -2.16
C TYR A 117 16.55 24.95 -1.06
N GLU A 118 17.53 25.63 -0.43
CA GLU A 118 17.27 26.46 0.76
C GLU A 118 16.35 27.63 0.47
N PHE A 119 16.56 28.29 -0.68
CA PHE A 119 15.72 29.39 -1.12
C PHE A 119 14.29 28.91 -1.43
N LEU A 120 14.15 27.76 -2.09
CA LEU A 120 12.84 27.18 -2.41
C LEU A 120 12.07 26.76 -1.16
N ASN A 121 12.78 26.30 -0.14
CA ASN A 121 12.21 26.00 1.16
C ASN A 121 11.57 27.22 1.81
N GLN A 122 12.24 28.38 1.72
CA GLN A 122 11.71 29.63 2.26
C GLN A 122 10.47 30.07 1.50
N VAL A 123 10.53 30.06 0.16
CA VAL A 123 9.42 30.47 -0.72
C VAL A 123 8.14 29.65 -0.45
N MET A 124 8.26 28.36 -0.16
CA MET A 124 7.10 27.49 0.12
C MET A 124 6.24 27.95 1.30
N ASN A 125 6.80 28.66 2.28
CA ASN A 125 6.04 29.14 3.42
C ASN A 125 5.06 30.26 3.07
N HIS A 126 5.12 30.80 1.84
CA HIS A 126 4.38 31.99 1.42
C HIS A 126 3.51 31.78 0.16
N ILE A 127 3.60 30.62 -0.49
CA ILE A 127 2.83 30.32 -1.70
C ILE A 127 1.45 29.76 -1.36
N ASP A 128 0.45 30.14 -2.15
CA ASP A 128 -0.89 29.55 -2.11
C ASP A 128 -0.88 28.14 -2.76
N PRO A 129 -1.26 27.09 -2.02
CA PRO A 129 -1.39 25.73 -2.54
C PRO A 129 -2.24 25.61 -3.82
N GLN A 130 -3.28 26.44 -3.97
CA GLN A 130 -4.17 26.38 -5.14
C GLN A 130 -3.44 26.76 -6.42
N VAL A 131 -2.58 27.78 -6.36
CA VAL A 131 -1.81 28.25 -7.53
C VAL A 131 -0.89 27.15 -8.03
N ILE A 132 -0.20 26.45 -7.13
CA ILE A 132 0.65 25.32 -7.50
C ILE A 132 -0.17 24.18 -8.06
N SER A 133 -1.29 23.82 -7.43
CA SER A 133 -2.13 22.74 -7.92
C SER A 133 -2.64 22.99 -9.35
N GLN A 134 -2.97 24.25 -9.69
CA GLN A 134 -3.40 24.65 -11.03
C GLN A 134 -2.27 24.43 -12.05
N VAL A 135 -1.08 25.00 -11.80
CA VAL A 135 0.07 24.90 -12.71
C VAL A 135 0.41 23.44 -12.99
N VAL A 136 0.39 22.61 -11.95
CA VAL A 136 0.67 21.18 -12.04
C VAL A 136 -0.35 20.46 -12.92
N ASN A 137 -1.64 20.72 -12.66
CA ASN A 137 -2.73 20.09 -13.40
C ASN A 137 -2.68 20.43 -14.90
N GLU A 138 -2.19 21.63 -15.24
CA GLU A 138 -2.05 22.09 -16.62
C GLU A 138 -0.76 21.58 -17.31
N ASN A 139 0.26 21.14 -16.54
CA ASN A 139 1.59 20.80 -17.05
C ASN A 139 2.03 19.35 -16.76
N ALA A 140 1.10 18.41 -16.80
CA ALA A 140 1.34 17.01 -16.41
C ALA A 140 2.54 16.33 -17.10
N SER A 141 2.76 16.57 -18.40
CA SER A 141 3.87 15.96 -19.15
C SER A 141 5.23 16.46 -18.67
N PHE A 142 5.38 17.79 -18.55
CA PHE A 142 6.58 18.41 -18.02
C PHE A 142 6.90 17.87 -16.62
N VAL A 143 5.88 17.87 -15.75
CA VAL A 143 5.96 17.36 -14.39
C VAL A 143 6.36 15.89 -14.33
N THR A 144 5.98 15.07 -15.31
CA THR A 144 6.37 13.65 -15.36
C THR A 144 7.83 13.48 -15.75
N GLU A 145 8.32 14.27 -16.69
CA GLU A 145 9.68 14.15 -17.25
C GLU A 145 10.74 14.66 -16.27
N ILE A 146 10.46 15.79 -15.62
CA ILE A 146 11.44 16.44 -14.75
C ILE A 146 11.81 15.62 -13.50
N MET A 147 10.93 14.72 -13.06
CA MET A 147 11.19 13.80 -11.94
C MET A 147 12.40 12.91 -12.15
N GLN A 148 12.75 12.63 -13.39
CA GLN A 148 13.89 11.80 -13.74
C GLN A 148 15.23 12.45 -13.34
N TYR A 149 15.24 13.76 -13.10
CA TYR A 149 16.45 14.56 -12.90
C TYR A 149 16.58 15.19 -11.51
N LEU A 150 15.57 15.03 -10.65
CA LEU A 150 15.57 15.65 -9.32
C LEU A 150 16.32 14.81 -8.29
N ASP A 151 16.81 15.47 -7.24
CA ASP A 151 17.41 14.80 -6.10
C ASP A 151 16.31 14.26 -5.15
N PRO A 152 16.18 12.92 -4.97
CA PRO A 152 15.17 12.33 -4.11
C PRO A 152 15.27 12.74 -2.63
N PHE A 153 16.48 12.98 -2.13
CA PHE A 153 16.72 13.32 -0.73
C PHE A 153 16.24 14.75 -0.43
N GLN A 154 16.65 15.71 -1.26
CA GLN A 154 16.21 17.10 -1.14
C GLN A 154 14.70 17.21 -1.21
N VAL A 155 14.11 16.52 -2.17
CA VAL A 155 12.67 16.36 -2.29
C VAL A 155 12.04 15.91 -0.97
N ALA A 156 12.56 14.85 -0.33
CA ALA A 156 12.00 14.33 0.91
C ALA A 156 12.14 15.33 2.07
N MET A 157 13.23 16.10 2.11
CA MET A 157 13.46 17.11 3.15
C MET A 157 12.45 18.26 3.06
N LEU A 158 12.28 18.85 1.88
CA LEU A 158 11.32 19.94 1.63
C LEU A 158 9.91 19.57 2.03
N ILE A 159 9.57 18.32 1.78
CA ILE A 159 8.30 17.73 2.14
C ILE A 159 8.09 17.65 3.64
N ASN A 160 9.08 17.13 4.35
CA ASN A 160 9.01 16.95 5.80
C ASN A 160 8.93 18.32 6.49
N GLU A 161 9.57 19.35 5.90
CA GLU A 161 9.60 20.71 6.43
C GLU A 161 8.32 21.53 6.11
N ASN A 162 7.54 21.15 5.08
CA ASN A 162 6.38 21.92 4.60
C ASN A 162 5.08 21.08 4.57
N GLU A 163 4.84 20.31 5.62
CA GLU A 163 3.73 19.35 5.66
C GLU A 163 2.33 19.94 5.36
N PRO A 164 1.86 21.04 6.00
CA PRO A 164 0.50 21.53 5.77
C PRO A 164 0.27 21.94 4.32
N PHE A 165 1.21 22.70 3.76
CA PHE A 165 1.22 23.11 2.36
C PHE A 165 1.17 21.88 1.43
N ALA A 166 2.02 20.89 1.69
CA ALA A 166 2.08 19.65 0.92
C ALA A 166 0.75 18.86 0.94
N ILE A 167 0.02 18.85 2.06
CA ILE A 167 -1.27 18.17 2.17
C ILE A 167 -2.35 18.91 1.37
N GLU A 168 -2.41 20.24 1.47
CA GLU A 168 -3.39 21.06 0.76
C GLU A 168 -3.25 20.95 -0.76
N VAL A 169 -2.01 21.02 -1.28
CA VAL A 169 -1.81 20.86 -2.73
C VAL A 169 -2.24 19.47 -3.20
N VAL A 170 -1.85 18.41 -2.47
CA VAL A 170 -2.22 17.03 -2.82
C VAL A 170 -3.73 16.89 -2.96
N GLY A 171 -4.52 17.52 -2.08
CA GLY A 171 -5.99 17.50 -2.14
C GLY A 171 -6.60 18.21 -3.34
N ALA A 172 -5.87 19.13 -3.98
CA ALA A 172 -6.33 19.91 -5.13
C ALA A 172 -5.83 19.37 -6.49
N LEU A 173 -4.94 18.36 -6.48
CA LEU A 173 -4.38 17.78 -7.71
C LEU A 173 -5.34 16.78 -8.39
N ASN A 174 -5.28 16.73 -9.72
CA ASN A 174 -6.02 15.77 -10.53
C ASN A 174 -5.44 14.34 -10.35
N PRO A 175 -6.25 13.35 -9.96
CA PRO A 175 -5.84 11.94 -9.80
C PRO A 175 -5.04 11.37 -10.98
N LYS A 176 -5.39 11.74 -12.21
CA LYS A 176 -4.71 11.25 -13.42
C LYS A 176 -3.28 11.76 -13.55
N VAL A 177 -3.05 13.02 -13.16
CA VAL A 177 -1.71 13.62 -13.19
C VAL A 177 -0.80 12.89 -12.21
N ILE A 178 -1.32 12.63 -11.01
CA ILE A 178 -0.62 11.90 -9.96
C ILE A 178 -0.29 10.48 -10.42
N ALA A 179 -1.27 9.76 -10.98
CA ALA A 179 -1.08 8.40 -11.47
C ALA A 179 -0.02 8.29 -12.59
N ASN A 180 -0.03 9.20 -13.58
CA ASN A 180 0.98 9.23 -14.63
C ASN A 180 2.39 9.39 -14.03
N VAL A 181 2.53 10.36 -13.15
CA VAL A 181 3.81 10.69 -12.52
C VAL A 181 4.34 9.49 -11.72
N ILE A 182 3.47 8.73 -11.04
CA ILE A 182 3.83 7.48 -10.38
C ILE A 182 4.29 6.41 -11.38
N ASN A 183 3.48 6.11 -12.39
CA ASN A 183 3.72 4.99 -13.30
C ASN A 183 5.02 5.13 -14.12
N TYR A 184 5.51 6.36 -14.32
CA TYR A 184 6.73 6.62 -15.09
C TYR A 184 7.99 6.90 -14.24
N ASN A 185 7.91 6.94 -12.90
CA ASN A 185 9.03 7.37 -12.04
C ASN A 185 9.30 6.47 -10.83
N GLY A 186 9.08 5.16 -10.95
CA GLY A 186 9.20 4.21 -9.84
C GLY A 186 10.53 4.23 -9.09
N ASP A 187 11.68 4.28 -9.77
CA ASP A 187 13.00 4.27 -9.11
C ASP A 187 13.28 5.54 -8.30
N PHE A 188 12.86 6.69 -8.84
CA PHE A 188 12.93 7.96 -8.12
C PHE A 188 12.07 7.90 -6.86
N LEU A 189 10.83 7.44 -7.03
CA LEU A 189 9.85 7.27 -5.98
C LEU A 189 10.29 6.39 -4.83
N THR A 190 10.89 5.24 -5.14
CA THR A 190 11.48 4.33 -4.15
C THR A 190 12.49 5.06 -3.25
N ARG A 191 13.38 5.87 -3.85
CA ARG A 191 14.38 6.65 -3.10
C ARG A 191 13.76 7.73 -2.23
N VAL A 192 12.71 8.40 -2.71
CA VAL A 192 12.01 9.42 -1.89
C VAL A 192 11.31 8.79 -0.68
N VAL A 193 10.71 7.60 -0.83
CA VAL A 193 10.12 6.87 0.33
C VAL A 193 11.14 6.62 1.42
N GLY A 194 12.35 6.21 1.04
CA GLY A 194 13.41 5.94 2.01
C GLY A 194 13.78 7.13 2.91
N HIS A 195 13.40 8.35 2.55
CA HIS A 195 13.71 9.58 3.30
C HIS A 195 12.48 10.32 3.84
N LEU A 196 11.26 9.84 3.57
CA LEU A 196 10.05 10.53 3.98
C LEU A 196 9.68 10.24 5.44
N ASP A 197 9.16 11.23 6.19
CA ASP A 197 8.46 10.95 7.45
C ASP A 197 7.08 10.29 7.17
N PRO A 198 6.82 9.07 7.71
CA PRO A 198 5.54 8.37 7.57
C PRO A 198 4.31 9.22 7.96
N ARG A 199 4.44 10.14 8.92
CA ARG A 199 3.31 10.96 9.43
C ARG A 199 2.70 11.82 8.35
N VAL A 200 3.53 12.40 7.48
CA VAL A 200 3.08 13.31 6.42
C VAL A 200 2.22 12.54 5.41
N LEU A 201 2.55 11.28 5.17
CA LEU A 201 1.76 10.41 4.31
C LEU A 201 0.52 9.88 5.03
N VAL A 202 0.56 9.57 6.31
CA VAL A 202 -0.66 9.20 7.04
C VAL A 202 -1.68 10.34 6.95
N ARG A 203 -1.27 11.57 7.28
CA ARG A 203 -2.16 12.73 7.28
C ARG A 203 -2.78 13.01 5.92
N ALA A 204 -1.99 13.09 4.85
CA ALA A 204 -2.61 13.35 3.56
C ALA A 204 -3.53 12.19 3.07
N VAL A 205 -3.43 10.95 3.59
CA VAL A 205 -4.37 9.85 3.21
C VAL A 205 -5.67 10.07 3.94
N ASN A 206 -5.58 10.25 5.25
CA ASN A 206 -6.75 10.41 6.10
C ASN A 206 -7.51 11.72 5.78
N GLU A 207 -6.79 12.79 5.42
CA GLU A 207 -7.38 14.08 5.05
C GLU A 207 -7.92 14.11 3.60
N ASN A 208 -7.51 13.17 2.73
CA ASN A 208 -7.94 13.11 1.32
C ASN A 208 -8.42 11.69 0.90
N PRO A 209 -9.47 11.14 1.54
CA PRO A 209 -9.85 9.74 1.35
C PRO A 209 -10.38 9.43 -0.06
N ARG A 210 -11.09 10.37 -0.69
CA ARG A 210 -11.59 10.20 -2.07
C ARG A 210 -10.44 10.06 -3.07
N LEU A 211 -9.46 10.96 -2.95
CA LEU A 211 -8.25 10.89 -3.77
C LEU A 211 -7.52 9.56 -3.54
N ALA A 212 -7.43 9.10 -2.29
CA ALA A 212 -6.77 7.83 -1.99
C ALA A 212 -7.43 6.66 -2.73
N VAL A 213 -8.77 6.58 -2.66
CA VAL A 213 -9.55 5.53 -3.34
C VAL A 213 -9.39 5.60 -4.86
N GLU A 214 -9.49 6.79 -5.45
CA GLU A 214 -9.40 6.97 -6.91
C GLU A 214 -8.01 6.63 -7.46
N LEU A 215 -6.95 6.97 -6.71
CA LEU A 215 -5.58 6.73 -7.15
C LEU A 215 -5.25 5.25 -7.26
N VAL A 216 -5.68 4.42 -6.30
CA VAL A 216 -5.39 2.96 -6.31
C VAL A 216 -5.80 2.33 -7.64
N GLY A 217 -6.94 2.76 -8.22
CA GLY A 217 -7.42 2.22 -9.50
C GLY A 217 -6.70 2.72 -10.75
N MET A 218 -5.78 3.68 -10.64
CA MET A 218 -5.07 4.29 -11.77
C MET A 218 -3.56 3.96 -11.82
N ILE A 219 -3.04 3.30 -10.78
CA ILE A 219 -1.60 3.00 -10.66
C ILE A 219 -1.28 1.65 -11.29
N ASP A 220 -0.09 1.53 -11.87
CA ASP A 220 0.47 0.25 -12.32
C ASP A 220 0.84 -0.61 -11.08
N PRO A 221 0.25 -1.81 -10.93
CA PRO A 221 0.55 -2.72 -9.82
C PRO A 221 2.04 -3.05 -9.68
N ARG A 222 2.80 -3.10 -10.79
CA ARG A 222 4.25 -3.40 -10.78
C ARG A 222 5.04 -2.31 -10.09
N VAL A 223 4.73 -1.05 -10.42
CA VAL A 223 5.40 0.11 -9.84
C VAL A 223 5.04 0.22 -8.36
N ALA A 224 3.78 -0.03 -8.01
CA ALA A 224 3.36 -0.06 -6.61
C ALA A 224 4.10 -1.14 -5.81
N ALA A 225 4.21 -2.36 -6.32
CA ALA A 225 4.94 -3.44 -5.66
C ALA A 225 6.43 -3.16 -5.51
N MET A 226 7.09 -2.68 -6.56
CA MET A 226 8.53 -2.34 -6.51
C MET A 226 8.84 -1.38 -5.36
N VAL A 227 8.04 -0.32 -5.25
CA VAL A 227 8.18 0.65 -4.17
C VAL A 227 7.95 0.03 -2.81
N VAL A 228 6.91 -0.79 -2.70
CA VAL A 228 6.51 -1.39 -1.43
C VAL A 228 7.60 -2.34 -0.93
N ASN A 229 8.07 -3.23 -1.80
CA ASN A 229 9.08 -4.22 -1.47
C ASN A 229 10.39 -3.55 -0.97
N GLU A 230 10.77 -2.42 -1.58
CA GLU A 230 11.97 -1.67 -1.20
C GLU A 230 11.81 -0.83 0.08
N ASN A 231 10.59 -0.68 0.62
CA ASN A 231 10.30 0.24 1.72
C ASN A 231 9.44 -0.36 2.85
N GLY A 232 9.56 -1.67 3.12
CA GLY A 232 8.76 -2.38 4.11
C GLY A 232 8.62 -1.69 5.49
N ARG A 233 9.73 -1.23 6.08
CA ARG A 233 9.71 -0.51 7.38
C ARG A 233 8.89 0.78 7.37
N PHE A 234 8.96 1.52 6.27
CA PHE A 234 8.17 2.71 6.10
C PHE A 234 6.68 2.36 6.01
N LEU A 235 6.33 1.29 5.29
CA LEU A 235 4.93 0.82 5.20
C LEU A 235 4.37 0.39 6.54
N ILE A 236 5.15 -0.36 7.33
CA ILE A 236 4.76 -0.75 8.69
C ILE A 236 4.36 0.49 9.50
N SER A 237 5.19 1.54 9.45
CA SER A 237 4.94 2.79 10.18
C SER A 237 3.70 3.56 9.68
N VAL A 238 3.38 3.45 8.39
CA VAL A 238 2.21 4.10 7.80
C VAL A 238 0.95 3.33 8.13
N LEU A 239 0.94 2.02 7.90
CA LEU A 239 -0.24 1.16 8.09
C LEU A 239 -0.80 1.29 9.50
N GLY A 240 0.06 1.29 10.52
CA GLY A 240 -0.36 1.39 11.93
C GLY A 240 -0.96 2.75 12.33
N ARG A 241 -1.07 3.70 11.40
CA ARG A 241 -1.59 5.06 11.67
C ARG A 241 -2.65 5.52 10.66
N LEU A 242 -2.93 4.75 9.61
CA LEU A 242 -4.00 5.09 8.66
C LEU A 242 -5.38 5.00 9.32
N ASP A 243 -6.38 5.67 8.75
CA ASP A 243 -7.78 5.43 9.12
C ASP A 243 -8.25 4.11 8.47
N PRO A 244 -8.66 3.09 9.26
CA PRO A 244 -9.10 1.80 8.73
C PRO A 244 -10.27 1.91 7.76
N LYS A 245 -11.16 2.90 7.92
CA LYS A 245 -12.28 3.13 6.99
C LYS A 245 -11.80 3.60 5.63
N VAL A 246 -10.76 4.42 5.59
CA VAL A 246 -10.16 4.90 4.34
C VAL A 246 -9.47 3.75 3.63
N LEU A 247 -8.71 2.93 4.38
CA LEU A 247 -8.05 1.75 3.84
C LEU A 247 -9.08 0.73 3.31
N ALA A 248 -10.12 0.40 4.08
CA ALA A 248 -11.17 -0.51 3.66
C ALA A 248 -11.93 -0.01 2.41
N ALA A 249 -12.24 1.29 2.35
CA ALA A 249 -12.88 1.89 1.18
C ALA A 249 -12.00 1.77 -0.08
N ALA A 250 -10.68 2.01 0.06
CA ALA A 250 -9.74 1.86 -1.04
C ALA A 250 -9.63 0.40 -1.48
N VAL A 251 -9.64 -0.54 -0.54
CA VAL A 251 -9.58 -1.98 -0.82
C VAL A 251 -10.83 -2.45 -1.57
N ASN A 252 -12.02 -2.19 -1.03
CA ASN A 252 -13.28 -2.61 -1.64
C ASN A 252 -13.48 -2.02 -3.05
N ALA A 253 -13.04 -0.77 -3.28
CA ALA A 253 -13.17 -0.12 -4.58
C ALA A 253 -12.18 -0.63 -5.65
N ASN A 254 -11.08 -1.28 -5.26
CA ASN A 254 -9.95 -1.54 -6.15
C ASN A 254 -9.49 -3.00 -6.17
N GLY A 255 -10.43 -3.93 -5.99
CA GLY A 255 -10.09 -5.35 -5.83
C GLY A 255 -9.23 -5.95 -6.95
N ARG A 256 -9.51 -5.59 -8.22
CA ARG A 256 -8.70 -6.06 -9.36
C ARG A 256 -7.24 -5.58 -9.29
N PHE A 257 -7.03 -4.31 -8.99
CA PHE A 257 -5.68 -3.76 -8.83
C PHE A 257 -4.93 -4.51 -7.73
N LEU A 258 -5.59 -4.79 -6.60
CA LEU A 258 -4.96 -5.50 -5.49
C LEU A 258 -4.59 -6.94 -5.84
N VAL A 259 -5.43 -7.66 -6.59
CA VAL A 259 -5.09 -8.99 -7.09
C VAL A 259 -3.86 -8.94 -8.00
N ASP A 260 -3.82 -7.99 -8.93
CA ASP A 260 -2.67 -7.81 -9.81
C ASP A 260 -1.40 -7.39 -9.03
N LEU A 261 -1.56 -6.59 -7.97
CA LEU A 261 -0.48 -6.14 -7.09
C LEU A 261 0.16 -7.31 -6.37
N LEU A 262 -0.64 -8.20 -5.78
CA LEU A 262 -0.14 -9.38 -5.04
C LEU A 262 0.76 -10.27 -5.90
N GLY A 263 0.58 -10.30 -7.23
CA GLY A 263 1.46 -11.03 -8.14
C GLY A 263 2.90 -10.49 -8.22
N TYR A 264 3.19 -9.30 -7.68
CA TYR A 264 4.51 -8.66 -7.69
C TYR A 264 5.05 -8.37 -6.28
N MET A 265 4.26 -8.59 -5.24
CA MET A 265 4.61 -8.27 -3.85
C MET A 265 5.52 -9.35 -3.27
N ASP A 266 6.49 -8.94 -2.45
CA ASP A 266 7.27 -9.86 -1.63
C ASP A 266 6.40 -10.35 -0.44
N PRO A 267 6.13 -11.66 -0.32
CA PRO A 267 5.34 -12.20 0.79
C PRO A 267 5.92 -11.88 2.17
N GLU A 268 7.25 -11.78 2.31
CA GLU A 268 7.89 -11.46 3.59
C GLU A 268 7.54 -10.03 4.03
N VAL A 269 7.60 -9.07 3.10
CA VAL A 269 7.24 -7.66 3.37
C VAL A 269 5.77 -7.52 3.75
N VAL A 270 4.88 -8.27 3.08
CA VAL A 270 3.45 -8.27 3.42
C VAL A 270 3.23 -8.88 4.81
N ALA A 271 3.86 -10.00 5.11
CA ALA A 271 3.72 -10.65 6.41
C ALA A 271 4.25 -9.78 7.56
N GLU A 272 5.43 -9.15 7.41
CA GLU A 272 5.98 -8.23 8.41
C GLU A 272 4.98 -7.07 8.66
N ALA A 273 4.44 -6.50 7.58
CA ALA A 273 3.40 -5.46 7.68
C ALA A 273 2.14 -5.93 8.41
N LEU A 274 1.64 -7.14 8.15
CA LEU A 274 0.46 -7.67 8.83
C LEU A 274 0.74 -7.99 10.31
N ASN A 275 1.88 -8.62 10.59
CA ASN A 275 2.29 -9.01 11.93
C ASN A 275 2.50 -7.81 12.87
N GLU A 276 3.02 -6.69 12.34
CA GLU A 276 3.27 -5.46 13.11
C GLU A 276 2.04 -4.53 13.21
N ASN A 277 0.97 -4.79 12.45
CA ASN A 277 -0.21 -3.92 12.38
C ASN A 277 -1.52 -4.65 12.66
N GLN A 278 -1.51 -5.59 13.62
CA GLN A 278 -2.65 -6.48 13.88
C GLN A 278 -3.94 -5.72 14.18
N ASP A 279 -3.91 -4.73 15.08
CA ASP A 279 -5.07 -3.87 15.41
C ASP A 279 -5.69 -3.21 14.18
N MET A 280 -4.85 -2.66 13.29
CA MET A 280 -5.30 -2.09 12.03
C MET A 280 -5.93 -3.15 11.13
N VAL A 281 -5.28 -4.29 10.97
CA VAL A 281 -5.77 -5.41 10.15
C VAL A 281 -7.13 -5.89 10.68
N TYR A 282 -7.27 -6.02 12.00
CA TYR A 282 -8.54 -6.38 12.65
C TYR A 282 -9.65 -5.39 12.28
N GLU A 283 -9.39 -4.08 12.38
CA GLU A 283 -10.40 -3.07 12.05
C GLU A 283 -10.74 -3.08 10.55
N VAL A 284 -9.75 -3.17 9.66
CA VAL A 284 -9.95 -3.17 8.21
C VAL A 284 -10.75 -4.39 7.77
N VAL A 285 -10.38 -5.60 8.21
CA VAL A 285 -11.04 -6.85 7.78
C VAL A 285 -12.54 -6.84 8.09
N THR A 286 -12.95 -6.23 9.21
CA THR A 286 -14.38 -6.10 9.55
C THR A 286 -15.18 -5.17 8.63
N LEU A 287 -14.49 -4.38 7.80
CA LEU A 287 -15.06 -3.43 6.84
C LEU A 287 -14.93 -3.91 5.39
N LEU A 288 -14.24 -5.03 5.15
CA LEU A 288 -14.04 -5.59 3.82
C LEU A 288 -15.19 -6.49 3.39
N GLU A 289 -15.40 -6.58 2.08
CA GLU A 289 -16.34 -7.54 1.50
C GLU A 289 -15.74 -8.96 1.52
N PRO A 290 -16.44 -9.99 2.08
CA PRO A 290 -15.89 -11.34 2.19
C PRO A 290 -15.42 -11.96 0.87
N GLN A 291 -16.12 -11.67 -0.23
CA GLN A 291 -15.77 -12.14 -1.58
C GLN A 291 -14.41 -11.63 -2.05
N PHE A 292 -14.06 -10.38 -1.68
CA PHE A 292 -12.78 -9.82 -2.03
C PHE A 292 -11.64 -10.53 -1.27
N ILE A 293 -11.83 -10.77 0.03
CA ILE A 293 -10.86 -11.52 0.84
C ILE A 293 -10.68 -12.93 0.28
N ALA A 294 -11.77 -13.60 -0.12
CA ALA A 294 -11.69 -14.91 -0.76
C ALA A 294 -10.88 -14.88 -2.06
N THR A 295 -11.01 -13.82 -2.87
CA THR A 295 -10.20 -13.66 -4.09
C THR A 295 -8.71 -13.57 -3.78
N ILE A 296 -8.33 -12.92 -2.68
CA ILE A 296 -6.94 -12.89 -2.21
C ILE A 296 -6.50 -14.28 -1.76
N ILE A 297 -7.31 -14.94 -0.92
CA ILE A 297 -6.96 -16.24 -0.33
C ILE A 297 -6.85 -17.33 -1.41
N ASN A 298 -7.64 -17.25 -2.48
CA ASN A 298 -7.57 -18.19 -3.60
C ASN A 298 -6.35 -17.95 -4.52
N ASN A 299 -5.48 -16.97 -4.24
CA ASN A 299 -4.20 -16.78 -4.93
C ASN A 299 -3.14 -17.75 -4.37
N GLN A 300 -3.20 -19.00 -4.83
CA GLN A 300 -2.47 -20.13 -4.26
C GLN A 300 -0.94 -19.93 -4.13
N PRO A 301 -0.19 -19.43 -5.15
CA PRO A 301 1.25 -19.24 -4.99
C PRO A 301 1.59 -18.19 -3.93
N PHE A 302 0.86 -17.08 -3.92
CA PHE A 302 1.09 -16.00 -2.97
C PHE A 302 0.75 -16.42 -1.55
N VAL A 303 -0.41 -17.04 -1.34
CA VAL A 303 -0.91 -17.42 0.00
C VAL A 303 -0.08 -18.53 0.61
N THR A 304 0.33 -19.51 -0.19
CA THR A 304 1.22 -20.59 0.27
C THR A 304 2.53 -20.05 0.80
N SER A 305 3.13 -19.06 0.12
CA SER A 305 4.35 -18.41 0.59
C SER A 305 4.09 -17.49 1.79
N LEU A 306 3.00 -16.71 1.78
CA LEU A 306 2.67 -15.76 2.84
C LEU A 306 2.50 -16.44 4.20
N ILE A 307 1.80 -17.58 4.25
CA ILE A 307 1.50 -18.28 5.51
C ILE A 307 2.77 -18.61 6.30
N GLY A 308 3.85 -19.03 5.63
CA GLY A 308 5.12 -19.34 6.29
C GLY A 308 5.77 -18.17 7.05
N TYR A 309 5.35 -16.94 6.77
CA TYR A 309 5.84 -15.72 7.45
C TYR A 309 4.86 -15.12 8.46
N LEU A 310 3.59 -15.56 8.49
CA LEU A 310 2.58 -15.02 9.40
C LEU A 310 2.80 -15.53 10.83
N ASN A 311 2.45 -14.72 11.84
CA ASN A 311 2.48 -15.16 13.23
C ASN A 311 1.25 -16.05 13.55
N PRO A 312 1.44 -17.35 13.88
CA PRO A 312 0.33 -18.26 14.18
C PRO A 312 -0.60 -17.75 15.28
N ALA A 313 -0.06 -17.21 16.37
CA ALA A 313 -0.86 -16.73 17.51
C ALA A 313 -1.77 -15.56 17.14
N SER A 314 -1.31 -14.70 16.22
CA SER A 314 -2.10 -13.56 15.74
C SER A 314 -3.27 -14.02 14.86
N ILE A 315 -3.04 -15.02 14.01
CA ILE A 315 -4.10 -15.64 13.21
C ILE A 315 -5.09 -16.37 14.12
N ALA A 316 -4.62 -17.12 15.12
CA ALA A 316 -5.49 -17.80 16.08
C ALA A 316 -6.36 -16.81 16.86
N GLY A 317 -5.79 -15.73 17.39
CA GLY A 317 -6.55 -14.66 18.05
C GLY A 317 -7.62 -14.03 17.15
N SER A 318 -7.32 -13.89 15.85
CA SER A 318 -8.29 -13.45 14.84
C SER A 318 -9.46 -14.42 14.69
N ILE A 319 -9.17 -15.71 14.53
CA ILE A 319 -10.18 -16.76 14.35
C ILE A 319 -11.05 -16.87 15.60
N ASN A 320 -10.41 -16.94 16.78
CA ASN A 320 -11.08 -17.09 18.07
C ASN A 320 -12.02 -15.91 18.39
N SER A 321 -11.70 -14.70 17.94
CA SER A 321 -12.52 -13.51 18.22
C SER A 321 -13.63 -13.25 17.18
N ARG A 322 -13.62 -13.94 16.03
CA ARG A 322 -14.45 -13.58 14.85
C ARG A 322 -15.10 -14.76 14.14
N GLY A 323 -15.62 -15.72 14.91
CA GLY A 323 -16.29 -16.90 14.37
C GLY A 323 -17.27 -16.65 13.23
N SER A 324 -18.23 -15.73 13.40
CA SER A 324 -19.26 -15.45 12.38
C SER A 324 -18.70 -14.91 11.06
N PHE A 325 -17.64 -14.10 11.12
CA PHE A 325 -16.97 -13.60 9.93
C PHE A 325 -16.22 -14.73 9.22
N VAL A 326 -15.46 -15.54 9.96
CA VAL A 326 -14.74 -16.70 9.40
C VAL A 326 -15.72 -17.70 8.79
N THR A 327 -16.84 -17.99 9.46
CA THR A 327 -17.93 -18.81 8.94
C THR A 327 -18.44 -18.27 7.60
N SER A 328 -18.65 -16.96 7.48
CA SER A 328 -19.12 -16.36 6.22
C SER A 328 -18.04 -16.41 5.13
N LEU A 329 -16.77 -16.26 5.49
CA LEU A 329 -15.65 -16.29 4.56
C LEU A 329 -15.43 -17.68 3.96
N LEU A 330 -15.54 -18.74 4.76
CA LEU A 330 -15.39 -20.14 4.32
C LEU A 330 -16.31 -20.49 3.16
N GLY A 331 -17.53 -19.94 3.12
CA GLY A 331 -18.47 -20.12 2.01
C GLY A 331 -18.01 -19.56 0.65
N PHE A 332 -16.88 -18.85 0.59
CA PHE A 332 -16.29 -18.30 -0.63
C PHE A 332 -14.89 -18.84 -0.94
N LEU A 333 -14.29 -19.63 -0.04
CA LEU A 333 -12.92 -20.15 -0.22
C LEU A 333 -12.93 -21.41 -1.08
N ASP A 334 -11.85 -21.62 -1.84
CA ASP A 334 -11.59 -22.89 -2.51
C ASP A 334 -10.93 -23.86 -1.50
N PRO A 335 -11.59 -24.97 -1.14
CA PRO A 335 -11.05 -25.95 -0.19
C PRO A 335 -9.70 -26.52 -0.61
N SER A 336 -9.47 -26.68 -1.92
CA SER A 336 -8.21 -27.23 -2.45
C SER A 336 -7.04 -26.28 -2.20
N VAL A 337 -7.27 -24.96 -2.34
CA VAL A 337 -6.23 -23.96 -2.09
C VAL A 337 -5.81 -23.95 -0.62
N ILE A 338 -6.77 -24.06 0.29
CA ILE A 338 -6.49 -24.13 1.72
C ILE A 338 -5.77 -25.43 2.07
N ALA A 339 -6.18 -26.56 1.49
CA ALA A 339 -5.56 -27.86 1.74
C ALA A 339 -4.09 -27.88 1.30
N GLU A 340 -3.79 -27.36 0.11
CA GLU A 340 -2.42 -27.23 -0.37
C GLU A 340 -1.57 -26.32 0.51
N ALA A 341 -2.12 -25.17 0.92
CA ALA A 341 -1.44 -24.24 1.80
C ALA A 341 -1.14 -24.87 3.18
N VAL A 342 -2.06 -25.65 3.74
CA VAL A 342 -1.88 -26.43 4.97
C VAL A 342 -0.77 -27.48 4.80
N SER A 343 -0.81 -28.26 3.72
CA SER A 343 0.22 -29.27 3.44
C SER A 343 1.61 -28.68 3.21
N ALA A 344 1.71 -27.47 2.67
CA ALA A 344 2.98 -26.78 2.48
C ALA A 344 3.55 -26.14 3.77
N ASN A 345 2.72 -25.95 4.80
CA ASN A 345 3.07 -25.18 6.00
C ASN A 345 2.80 -25.95 7.31
N VAL A 346 3.09 -27.25 7.36
CA VAL A 346 2.74 -28.13 8.50
C VAL A 346 3.26 -27.61 9.84
N GLU A 347 4.53 -27.20 9.94
CA GLU A 347 5.12 -26.69 11.20
C GLU A 347 4.40 -25.42 11.70
N TRP A 348 3.98 -24.56 10.77
CA TRP A 348 3.21 -23.37 11.08
C TRP A 348 1.81 -23.72 11.58
N VAL A 349 1.15 -24.69 10.93
CA VAL A 349 -0.18 -25.19 11.32
C VAL A 349 -0.14 -25.84 12.70
N GLU A 350 0.90 -26.61 13.01
CA GLU A 350 1.08 -27.20 14.35
C GLU A 350 1.21 -26.10 15.43
N SER A 351 1.91 -25.01 15.12
CA SER A 351 2.01 -23.85 16.01
C SER A 351 0.67 -23.11 16.16
N LEU A 352 -0.10 -22.97 15.07
CA LEU A 352 -1.44 -22.35 15.09
C LEU A 352 -2.42 -23.14 15.96
N ILE A 353 -2.42 -24.47 15.81
CA ILE A 353 -3.35 -25.37 16.50
C ILE A 353 -3.26 -25.22 18.02
N GLY A 354 -2.06 -25.01 18.57
CA GLY A 354 -1.87 -24.77 20.00
C GLY A 354 -2.60 -23.52 20.54
N GLU A 355 -2.91 -22.56 19.67
CA GLU A 355 -3.50 -21.26 19.99
C GLU A 355 -5.01 -21.17 19.64
N LEU A 356 -5.55 -22.17 18.93
CA LEU A 356 -6.95 -22.19 18.51
C LEU A 356 -7.89 -22.62 19.65
N ASP A 357 -9.00 -21.91 19.78
CA ASP A 357 -10.11 -22.29 20.64
C ASP A 357 -10.94 -23.38 19.95
N GLY A 358 -10.99 -24.55 20.57
CA GLY A 358 -11.68 -25.72 20.03
C GLY A 358 -13.19 -25.54 19.91
N GLU A 359 -13.82 -24.81 20.83
CA GLU A 359 -15.28 -24.55 20.81
C GLU A 359 -15.61 -23.63 19.63
N GLN A 360 -14.87 -22.54 19.50
CA GLN A 360 -15.07 -21.59 18.40
C GLN A 360 -14.78 -22.23 17.04
N LEU A 361 -13.72 -23.04 16.95
CA LEU A 361 -13.40 -23.77 15.72
C LEU A 361 -14.49 -24.80 15.41
N GLY A 362 -14.96 -25.58 16.39
CA GLY A 362 -16.06 -26.54 16.22
C GLY A 362 -17.29 -25.88 15.61
N HIS A 363 -17.76 -24.77 16.20
CA HIS A 363 -18.87 -23.99 15.66
C HIS A 363 -18.65 -23.48 14.21
N ILE A 364 -17.43 -23.07 13.87
CA ILE A 364 -17.10 -22.63 12.51
C ILE A 364 -17.21 -23.80 11.53
N LEU A 365 -16.64 -24.96 11.88
CA LEU A 365 -16.60 -26.15 11.01
C LEU A 365 -18.00 -26.74 10.82
N ASP A 366 -18.80 -26.84 11.90
CA ASP A 366 -20.17 -27.34 11.85
C ASP A 366 -21.08 -26.48 10.95
N SER A 367 -20.83 -25.18 10.93
CA SER A 367 -21.58 -24.23 10.09
C SER A 367 -21.19 -24.31 8.60
N ASN A 368 -20.17 -25.09 8.23
CA ASN A 368 -19.58 -25.14 6.89
C ASN A 368 -19.41 -26.58 6.37
N ALA A 369 -20.42 -27.43 6.54
CA ALA A 369 -20.38 -28.85 6.19
C ALA A 369 -19.94 -29.15 4.74
N ASP A 370 -20.42 -28.38 3.75
CA ASP A 370 -20.04 -28.56 2.34
C ASP A 370 -18.55 -28.29 2.13
N PHE A 371 -18.07 -27.15 2.64
CA PHE A 371 -16.64 -26.81 2.61
C PHE A 371 -15.80 -27.90 3.29
N MET A 372 -16.26 -28.40 4.45
CA MET A 372 -15.54 -29.45 5.19
C MET A 372 -15.44 -30.76 4.41
N THR A 373 -16.48 -31.13 3.69
CA THR A 373 -16.50 -32.34 2.85
C THR A 373 -15.45 -32.23 1.74
N ASP A 374 -15.42 -31.10 1.03
CA ASP A 374 -14.46 -30.86 -0.04
C ASP A 374 -13.03 -30.69 0.51
N PHE A 375 -12.88 -29.99 1.65
CA PHE A 375 -11.59 -29.75 2.29
C PHE A 375 -10.93 -31.04 2.76
N VAL A 376 -11.69 -31.93 3.43
CA VAL A 376 -11.21 -33.24 3.85
C VAL A 376 -10.73 -34.06 2.65
N GLY A 377 -11.49 -34.05 1.54
CA GLY A 377 -11.11 -34.75 0.32
C GLY A 377 -9.83 -34.21 -0.35
N ALA A 378 -9.52 -32.93 -0.16
CA ALA A 378 -8.32 -32.29 -0.70
C ALA A 378 -7.08 -32.43 0.19
N LEU A 379 -7.23 -32.72 1.48
CA LEU A 379 -6.12 -32.82 2.42
C LEU A 379 -5.25 -34.06 2.18
N SER A 380 -3.93 -33.93 2.40
CA SER A 380 -3.04 -35.09 2.45
C SER A 380 -3.26 -35.90 3.73
N THR A 381 -3.45 -37.22 3.60
CA THR A 381 -3.58 -38.14 4.75
C THR A 381 -2.36 -38.08 5.66
N SER A 382 -1.16 -37.91 5.11
CA SER A 382 0.07 -37.78 5.88
C SER A 382 0.18 -36.48 6.66
N THR A 383 -0.33 -35.38 6.09
CA THR A 383 -0.39 -34.09 6.80
C THR A 383 -1.37 -34.21 7.98
N VAL A 384 -2.55 -34.78 7.74
CA VAL A 384 -3.55 -34.97 8.81
C VAL A 384 -3.04 -35.95 9.87
N ALA A 385 -2.39 -37.04 9.49
CA ALA A 385 -1.80 -37.97 10.44
C ALA A 385 -0.72 -37.30 11.30
N SER A 386 0.17 -36.48 10.72
CA SER A 386 1.17 -35.71 11.48
C SER A 386 0.50 -34.80 12.51
N ILE A 387 -0.52 -34.05 12.09
CA ILE A 387 -1.26 -33.14 12.96
C ILE A 387 -1.95 -33.90 14.08
N VAL A 388 -2.70 -34.96 13.77
CA VAL A 388 -3.43 -35.74 14.77
C VAL A 388 -2.48 -36.37 15.77
N ASN A 389 -1.39 -36.97 15.27
CA ASN A 389 -0.43 -37.64 16.12
C ASN A 389 0.39 -36.63 16.97
N GLY A 390 0.64 -35.43 16.46
CA GLY A 390 1.34 -34.37 17.18
C GLY A 390 0.49 -33.64 18.22
N ASN A 391 -0.84 -33.63 18.08
CA ASN A 391 -1.73 -32.70 18.79
C ASN A 391 -2.88 -33.38 19.54
N GLN A 392 -2.66 -34.59 20.05
CA GLN A 392 -3.67 -35.43 20.71
C GLN A 392 -4.62 -34.66 21.65
N ALA A 393 -4.10 -33.89 22.62
CA ALA A 393 -4.93 -33.19 23.61
C ALA A 393 -5.82 -32.09 23.02
N TRP A 394 -5.39 -31.46 21.92
CA TRP A 394 -6.21 -30.49 21.21
C TRP A 394 -7.25 -31.20 20.34
N VAL A 395 -6.86 -32.24 19.61
CA VAL A 395 -7.77 -33.03 18.77
C VAL A 395 -8.89 -33.65 19.60
N THR A 396 -8.56 -34.22 20.77
CA THR A 396 -9.56 -34.75 21.70
C THR A 396 -10.61 -33.71 22.08
N ARG A 397 -10.18 -32.47 22.36
CA ARG A 397 -11.10 -31.38 22.71
C ARG A 397 -11.94 -30.97 21.51
N LEU A 398 -11.32 -30.74 20.35
CA LEU A 398 -12.02 -30.34 19.13
C LEU A 398 -13.10 -31.36 18.75
N ILE A 399 -12.79 -32.67 18.78
CA ILE A 399 -13.77 -33.72 18.48
C ILE A 399 -14.97 -33.66 19.43
N GLY A 400 -14.76 -33.31 20.70
CA GLY A 400 -15.86 -33.13 21.65
C GLY A 400 -16.79 -31.95 21.35
N GLU A 401 -16.33 -30.97 20.56
CA GLU A 401 -17.10 -29.77 20.19
C GLU A 401 -17.76 -29.86 18.82
N LEU A 402 -17.47 -30.91 18.02
CA LEU A 402 -17.99 -31.06 16.67
C LEU A 402 -19.35 -31.76 16.63
N ASP A 403 -20.20 -31.38 15.68
CA ASP A 403 -21.42 -32.11 15.35
C ASP A 403 -21.06 -33.45 14.66
N PRO A 404 -21.39 -34.62 15.28
CA PRO A 404 -21.06 -35.92 14.71
C PRO A 404 -21.63 -36.15 13.31
N SER A 405 -22.76 -35.51 12.98
CA SER A 405 -23.42 -35.67 11.69
C SER A 405 -22.69 -34.96 10.55
N VAL A 406 -22.10 -33.78 10.82
CA VAL A 406 -21.30 -33.02 9.84
C VAL A 406 -20.04 -33.81 9.49
N ILE A 407 -19.34 -34.31 10.50
CA ILE A 407 -18.12 -35.11 10.30
C ILE A 407 -18.43 -36.45 9.63
N ALA A 408 -19.53 -37.10 10.02
CA ALA A 408 -19.96 -38.35 9.37
C ALA A 408 -20.27 -38.17 7.89
N GLY A 409 -20.89 -37.05 7.50
CA GLY A 409 -21.12 -36.69 6.09
C GLY A 409 -19.80 -36.53 5.33
N ALA A 410 -18.92 -35.67 5.83
CA ALA A 410 -17.61 -35.40 5.21
C ALA A 410 -16.77 -36.68 5.06
N VAL A 411 -16.77 -37.55 6.08
CA VAL A 411 -16.05 -38.83 6.06
C VAL A 411 -16.71 -39.82 5.09
N SER A 412 -18.04 -39.87 5.03
CA SER A 412 -18.75 -40.81 4.17
C SER A 412 -18.45 -40.58 2.69
N ASP A 413 -18.39 -39.31 2.29
CA ASP A 413 -18.04 -38.91 0.92
C ASP A 413 -16.54 -39.08 0.61
N ASN A 414 -15.72 -39.26 1.65
CA ASN A 414 -14.26 -39.42 1.56
C ASN A 414 -13.76 -40.76 2.13
N ALA A 415 -14.54 -41.84 1.99
CA ALA A 415 -14.25 -43.13 2.62
C ALA A 415 -12.85 -43.72 2.28
N THR A 416 -12.38 -43.55 1.03
CA THR A 416 -11.03 -44.02 0.65
C THR A 416 -9.94 -43.23 1.33
N TRP A 417 -10.11 -41.92 1.45
CA TRP A 417 -9.19 -41.05 2.17
C TRP A 417 -9.11 -41.43 3.65
N LEU A 418 -10.25 -41.71 4.29
CA LEU A 418 -10.30 -42.16 5.68
C LEU A 418 -9.52 -43.48 5.87
N ASN A 419 -9.73 -44.45 4.98
CA ASN A 419 -9.03 -45.74 5.07
C ASN A 419 -7.50 -45.57 4.98
N SER A 420 -7.04 -44.66 4.12
CA SER A 420 -5.62 -44.31 4.05
C SER A 420 -5.13 -43.61 5.32
N LEU A 421 -5.89 -42.64 5.85
CA LEU A 421 -5.55 -41.94 7.10
C LEU A 421 -5.42 -42.90 8.28
N ILE A 422 -6.38 -43.81 8.48
CA ILE A 422 -6.36 -44.78 9.59
C ILE A 422 -5.07 -45.61 9.58
N GLY A 423 -4.54 -45.92 8.39
CA GLY A 423 -3.26 -46.64 8.25
C GLY A 423 -2.02 -45.85 8.68
N GLU A 424 -2.13 -44.52 8.80
CA GLU A 424 -1.04 -43.60 9.15
C GLU A 424 -1.14 -43.07 10.59
N LEU A 425 -2.27 -43.29 11.28
CA LEU A 425 -2.48 -42.84 12.67
C LEU A 425 -1.73 -43.72 13.68
N ASP A 426 -1.25 -43.10 14.75
CA ASP A 426 -0.73 -43.81 15.90
C ASP A 426 -1.90 -44.45 16.67
N GLY A 427 -1.88 -45.77 16.79
CA GLY A 427 -2.98 -46.52 17.40
C GLY A 427 -3.20 -46.24 18.89
N GLU A 428 -2.15 -45.89 19.64
CA GLU A 428 -2.26 -45.52 21.06
C GLU A 428 -2.93 -44.15 21.18
N GLN A 429 -2.49 -43.19 20.38
CA GLN A 429 -3.07 -41.85 20.39
C GLN A 429 -4.52 -41.84 19.91
N LEU A 430 -4.81 -42.58 18.84
CA LEU A 430 -6.17 -42.77 18.33
C LEU A 430 -7.05 -43.43 19.40
N GLY A 431 -6.59 -44.49 20.07
CA GLY A 431 -7.34 -45.14 21.14
C GLY A 431 -7.74 -44.17 22.25
N HIS A 432 -6.80 -43.33 22.71
CA HIS A 432 -7.06 -42.30 23.71
C HIS A 432 -8.07 -41.23 23.25
N ILE A 433 -7.99 -40.79 21.99
CA ILE A 433 -8.94 -39.82 21.42
C ILE A 433 -10.35 -40.43 21.43
N LEU A 434 -10.48 -41.68 20.98
CA LEU A 434 -11.74 -42.40 20.91
C LEU A 434 -12.35 -42.65 22.30
N ASP A 435 -11.54 -43.11 23.26
CA ASP A 435 -11.98 -43.39 24.63
C ASP A 435 -12.48 -42.11 25.35
N SER A 436 -11.86 -40.97 25.04
CA SER A 436 -12.23 -39.67 25.62
C SER A 436 -13.48 -39.07 24.99
N ASN A 437 -13.93 -39.60 23.85
CA ASN A 437 -15.05 -39.09 23.04
C ASN A 437 -16.10 -40.18 22.76
N ALA A 438 -16.36 -41.07 23.73
CA ALA A 438 -17.23 -42.23 23.52
C ALA A 438 -18.67 -41.88 23.08
N ASP A 439 -19.25 -40.80 23.62
CA ASP A 439 -20.59 -40.33 23.24
C ASP A 439 -20.60 -39.82 21.78
N PHE A 440 -19.64 -38.96 21.44
CA PHE A 440 -19.42 -38.52 20.05
C PHE A 440 -19.26 -39.72 19.11
N MET A 441 -18.45 -40.72 19.49
CA MET A 441 -18.21 -41.90 18.64
C MET A 441 -19.47 -42.73 18.43
N THR A 442 -20.34 -42.81 19.44
CA THR A 442 -21.63 -43.50 19.31
C THR A 442 -22.51 -42.81 18.28
N ASP A 443 -22.61 -41.48 18.37
CA ASP A 443 -23.43 -40.68 17.46
C ASP A 443 -22.82 -40.63 16.05
N PHE A 444 -21.50 -40.50 15.94
CA PHE A 444 -20.75 -40.52 14.68
C PHE A 444 -20.94 -41.83 13.93
N VAL A 445 -20.73 -42.99 14.59
CA VAL A 445 -20.95 -44.31 13.97
C VAL A 445 -22.42 -44.48 13.58
N GLY A 446 -23.36 -43.95 14.37
CA GLY A 446 -24.77 -43.94 14.03
C GLY A 446 -25.13 -43.08 12.82
N ALA A 447 -24.31 -42.07 12.50
CA ALA A 447 -24.50 -41.14 11.39
C ALA A 447 -23.78 -41.56 10.09
N LEU A 448 -22.84 -42.52 10.15
CA LEU A 448 -22.13 -43.02 8.96
C LEU A 448 -23.04 -43.75 7.98
N SER A 449 -22.75 -43.64 6.68
CA SER A 449 -23.44 -44.44 5.67
C SER A 449 -23.12 -45.95 5.83
N PRO A 450 -24.07 -46.85 5.53
CA PRO A 450 -23.80 -48.30 5.54
C PRO A 450 -22.63 -48.70 4.63
N GLU A 451 -22.47 -48.02 3.50
CA GLU A 451 -21.37 -48.23 2.56
C GLU A 451 -20.02 -47.88 3.17
N THR A 452 -19.92 -46.75 3.88
CA THR A 452 -18.71 -46.32 4.59
C THR A 452 -18.35 -47.28 5.72
N ILE A 453 -19.34 -47.72 6.51
CA ILE A 453 -19.12 -48.73 7.56
C ILE A 453 -18.57 -50.02 6.93
N ALA A 454 -19.15 -50.46 5.81
CA ALA A 454 -18.68 -51.64 5.10
C ALA A 454 -17.26 -51.46 4.52
N SER A 455 -16.87 -50.26 4.09
CA SER A 455 -15.54 -50.02 3.53
C SER A 455 -14.43 -49.91 4.57
N VAL A 456 -14.76 -49.51 5.80
CA VAL A 456 -13.79 -49.37 6.91
C VAL A 456 -13.54 -50.72 7.60
N ILE A 457 -14.56 -51.60 7.65
CA ILE A 457 -14.47 -52.90 8.33
C ILE A 457 -13.75 -53.97 7.46
N ASN A 458 -13.81 -53.84 6.14
CA ASN A 458 -13.20 -54.77 5.19
C ASN A 458 -11.80 -54.30 4.77
#